data_AF-A0AAV9T2X3-F1
#
_entry.id   AF-A0AAV9T2X3-F1
#
_cell.length_a   1.000
_cell.length_b   1.000
_cell.length_c   1.000
_cell.angle_alpha   90.00
_cell.angle_beta   90.00
_cell.angle_gamma   90.00
#
_symmetry.space_group_name_H-M   'P 1'
#
loop_
_entity.id
_entity.type
_entity.pdbx_description
1 polymer ?
#
loop_
_entity_poly.entity_id
_entity_poly.type
_entity_poly.pdbx_seq_one_letter_code
_entity_poly.pdbx_strand_id
1 'polypeptide(L)'
;MVHLLSFLALGFAGAAIASPLASIQQRQDAALTLTSLEYSGEGCPEGSLQGTLGIDGDFDVSYKNLTASIKPKEPKVNIRCQIKVGLQTSASKQLVIVSGAYKGHVRLTEGAWAKNQNQYKFANNPGTIDMEWPFKGPVDVATVFSNKLNIEFQSGCNSNGGQFTLIINNYLTMTTEGTGEGEISVQELDGAIQQSIKLATKDCP
;
A
#
# COMPACT_ATOMS: atom_id res chain seq x y z
N MET A 1 13.92 -71.07 56.64
CA MET A 1 15.21 -70.76 55.99
C MET A 1 14.95 -69.53 55.13
N VAL A 2 15.09 -68.31 55.65
CA VAL A 2 16.31 -67.52 55.94
C VAL A 2 17.13 -67.22 54.67
N HIS A 3 17.52 -65.94 54.56
CA HIS A 3 18.30 -65.21 53.56
C HIS A 3 17.45 -64.59 52.43
N LEU A 4 17.07 -63.31 52.44
CA LEU A 4 17.78 -62.07 52.80
C LEU A 4 19.02 -61.83 51.92
N LEU A 5 18.86 -60.99 50.90
CA LEU A 5 19.92 -60.16 50.32
C LEU A 5 19.26 -58.94 49.65
N SER A 6 19.36 -57.81 50.35
CA SER A 6 19.24 -56.45 49.83
C SER A 6 20.08 -56.27 48.57
N PHE A 7 19.69 -55.38 47.65
CA PHE A 7 20.56 -54.33 47.10
C PHE A 7 19.80 -53.37 46.16
N LEU A 8 20.14 -52.09 46.32
CA LEU A 8 20.03 -50.96 45.40
C LEU A 8 18.64 -50.36 45.08
N ALA A 9 18.39 -49.24 45.78
CA ALA A 9 17.64 -48.11 45.26
C ALA A 9 18.38 -47.47 44.06
N LEU A 10 17.66 -47.21 42.97
CA LEU A 10 17.88 -46.08 42.08
C LEU A 10 16.53 -45.56 41.63
N GLY A 11 16.23 -44.33 42.05
CA GLY A 11 15.00 -43.63 41.70
C GLY A 11 14.92 -43.37 40.21
N PHE A 12 13.80 -43.76 39.60
CA PHE A 12 13.36 -43.19 38.35
C PHE A 12 12.38 -42.06 38.67
N ALA A 13 12.89 -40.83 38.60
CA ALA A 13 12.05 -39.65 38.48
C ALA A 13 11.18 -39.82 37.24
N GLY A 14 9.87 -40.00 37.41
CA GLY A 14 8.92 -40.02 36.32
C GLY A 14 8.93 -38.66 35.63
N ALA A 15 9.50 -38.61 34.43
CA ALA A 15 9.47 -37.43 33.59
C ALA A 15 8.01 -37.11 33.24
N ALA A 16 7.57 -35.90 33.58
CA ALA A 16 6.31 -35.36 33.10
C ALA A 16 6.35 -35.34 31.56
N ILE A 17 5.41 -36.05 30.93
CA ILE A 17 5.10 -35.89 29.51
C ILE A 17 4.50 -34.48 29.31
N ALA A 18 5.37 -33.50 29.07
CA ALA A 18 4.98 -32.25 28.47
C ALA A 18 4.41 -32.57 27.09
N SER A 19 3.10 -32.39 26.93
CA SER A 19 2.47 -32.39 25.61
C SER A 19 3.21 -31.37 24.73
N PRO A 20 3.51 -31.67 23.45
CA PRO A 20 3.84 -30.60 22.55
C PRO A 20 2.57 -29.76 22.44
N LEU A 21 2.53 -28.64 23.16
CA LEU A 21 1.75 -27.51 22.70
C LEU A 21 2.20 -27.32 21.26
N ALA A 22 1.27 -27.55 20.33
CA ALA A 22 1.39 -27.02 19.00
C ALA A 22 1.63 -25.53 19.18
N SER A 23 2.89 -25.13 19.20
CA SER A 23 3.25 -23.78 18.82
C SER A 23 2.70 -23.68 17.41
N ILE A 24 1.52 -23.08 17.27
CA ILE A 24 1.26 -22.26 16.10
C ILE A 24 2.30 -21.15 16.23
N GLN A 25 3.53 -21.51 15.85
CA GLN A 25 4.54 -20.58 15.46
C GLN A 25 3.85 -19.86 14.32
N GLN A 26 3.29 -18.69 14.63
CA GLN A 26 2.74 -17.76 13.67
C GLN A 26 3.80 -17.69 12.57
N ARG A 27 3.53 -18.38 11.45
CA ARG A 27 4.53 -18.64 10.44
C ARG A 27 4.83 -17.27 9.87
N GLN A 28 5.96 -16.74 10.31
CA GLN A 28 6.57 -15.52 9.81
C GLN A 28 6.92 -15.81 8.35
N ASP A 29 5.97 -15.57 7.45
CA ASP A 29 6.04 -15.87 6.01
C ASP A 29 5.82 -14.55 5.26
N ALA A 30 6.83 -13.67 5.29
CA ALA A 30 6.89 -12.50 4.42
C ALA A 30 7.02 -13.00 2.97
N ALA A 31 5.87 -13.22 2.34
CA ALA A 31 5.73 -13.79 1.00
C ALA A 31 5.52 -12.70 -0.08
N LEU A 32 5.95 -11.48 0.22
CA LEU A 32 5.93 -10.31 -0.65
C LEU A 32 7.28 -9.61 -0.55
N THR A 33 7.97 -9.43 -1.67
CA THR A 33 9.27 -8.74 -1.75
C THR A 33 9.17 -7.58 -2.72
N LEU A 34 9.66 -6.42 -2.33
CA LEU A 34 9.83 -5.30 -3.24
C LEU A 34 11.03 -5.53 -4.16
N THR A 35 10.85 -5.35 -5.46
CA THR A 35 11.91 -5.48 -6.46
C THR A 35 12.32 -4.14 -7.08
N SER A 36 11.40 -3.16 -7.17
CA SER A 36 11.73 -1.82 -7.68
C SER A 36 10.76 -0.74 -7.21
N LEU A 37 11.26 0.51 -7.18
CA LEU A 37 10.45 1.71 -7.01
C LEU A 37 10.91 2.76 -8.04
N GLU A 38 10.03 3.10 -8.98
CA GLU A 38 10.28 4.11 -10.02
C GLU A 38 9.21 5.18 -9.96
N TYR A 39 9.54 6.42 -10.32
CA TYR A 39 8.57 7.50 -10.41
C TYR A 39 8.86 8.44 -11.60
N SER A 40 7.80 9.09 -12.10
CA SER A 40 7.86 9.93 -13.29
C SER A 40 6.68 10.91 -13.34
N GLY A 41 6.90 12.08 -13.95
CA GLY A 41 5.85 13.09 -14.17
C GLY A 41 6.23 14.44 -13.56
N GLU A 42 5.60 15.49 -14.07
CA GLU A 42 5.82 16.88 -13.64
C GLU A 42 5.49 17.13 -12.17
N GLY A 43 4.59 16.33 -11.58
CA GLY A 43 4.26 16.40 -10.15
C GLY A 43 5.26 15.71 -9.22
N CYS A 44 6.25 14.98 -9.76
CA CYS A 44 7.32 14.38 -8.97
C CYS A 44 8.67 14.37 -9.73
N PRO A 45 9.33 15.54 -9.83
CA PRO A 45 10.66 15.62 -10.44
C PRO A 45 11.69 14.76 -9.72
N GLU A 46 12.80 14.45 -10.38
CA GLU A 46 13.87 13.61 -9.80
C GLU A 46 14.34 14.15 -8.44
N GLY A 47 14.46 13.27 -7.45
CA GLY A 47 14.85 13.62 -6.08
C GLY A 47 13.75 14.25 -5.22
N SER A 48 12.55 14.47 -5.77
CA SER A 48 11.39 15.00 -5.04
C SER A 48 10.56 13.93 -4.33
N LEU A 49 10.84 12.66 -4.57
CA LEU A 49 10.12 11.55 -3.96
C LEU A 49 11.10 10.68 -3.19
N GLN A 50 10.78 10.41 -1.93
CA GLN A 50 11.48 9.45 -1.09
C GLN A 50 10.48 8.38 -0.70
N GLY A 51 10.83 7.11 -0.94
CA GLY A 51 9.99 5.99 -0.57
C GLY A 51 10.76 5.04 0.33
N THR A 52 10.11 4.58 1.39
CA THR A 52 10.56 3.45 2.20
C THR A 52 9.51 2.35 2.11
N LEU A 53 9.98 1.12 1.96
CA LEU A 53 9.12 -0.04 1.85
C LEU A 53 9.54 -1.05 2.91
N GLY A 54 8.62 -1.33 3.81
CA GLY A 54 8.77 -2.29 4.89
C GLY A 54 8.76 -3.73 4.38
N ILE A 55 9.40 -4.60 5.14
CA ILE A 55 9.45 -6.05 4.89
C ILE A 55 8.05 -6.70 4.91
N ASP A 56 7.10 -6.07 5.60
CA ASP A 56 5.73 -6.57 5.77
C ASP A 56 4.75 -6.09 4.68
N GLY A 57 5.25 -5.37 3.65
CA GLY A 57 4.43 -4.84 2.56
C GLY A 57 3.95 -3.41 2.76
N ASP A 58 4.30 -2.77 3.88
CA ASP A 58 4.05 -1.35 4.11
C ASP A 58 4.92 -0.50 3.16
N PHE A 59 4.35 0.56 2.61
CA PHE A 59 5.06 1.49 1.74
C PHE A 59 4.74 2.93 2.13
N ASP A 60 5.77 3.62 2.62
CA ASP A 60 5.68 5.05 2.90
C ASP A 60 6.32 5.80 1.74
N VAL A 61 5.60 6.77 1.19
CA VAL A 61 6.09 7.65 0.15
C VAL A 61 5.93 9.10 0.61
N SER A 62 7.05 9.77 0.78
CA SER A 62 7.11 11.20 1.08
C SER A 62 7.32 12.00 -0.21
N TYR A 63 6.45 12.98 -0.44
CA TYR A 63 6.55 13.91 -1.56
C TYR A 63 7.12 15.23 -1.06
N LYS A 64 8.21 15.69 -1.69
CA LYS A 64 8.74 17.02 -1.42
C LYS A 64 7.95 18.11 -2.15
N ASN A 65 7.49 17.84 -3.38
CA ASN A 65 7.02 18.88 -4.31
C ASN A 65 5.75 18.49 -5.10
N LEU A 66 4.87 17.63 -4.59
CA LEU A 66 3.61 17.34 -5.28
C LEU A 66 2.57 18.42 -4.95
N THR A 67 2.66 19.53 -5.67
CA THR A 67 1.82 20.73 -5.46
C THR A 67 1.38 21.31 -6.79
N ALA A 68 0.11 21.73 -6.87
CA ALA A 68 -0.42 22.53 -7.96
C ALA A 68 -0.98 23.84 -7.42
N SER A 69 -0.83 24.92 -8.18
CA SER A 69 -1.49 26.19 -7.92
C SER A 69 -2.15 26.72 -9.18
N ILE A 70 -3.16 27.57 -9.01
CA ILE A 70 -3.86 28.24 -10.10
C ILE A 70 -4.14 29.70 -9.73
N LYS A 71 -3.93 30.61 -10.68
CA LYS A 71 -4.25 32.04 -10.55
C LYS A 71 -5.46 32.42 -11.39
N PRO A 72 -6.06 33.61 -11.18
CA PRO A 72 -7.22 34.03 -11.94
C PRO A 72 -6.94 34.04 -13.45
N LYS A 73 -7.90 33.51 -14.24
CA LYS A 73 -7.84 33.43 -15.71
C LYS A 73 -6.74 32.51 -16.28
N GLU A 74 -6.05 31.73 -15.44
CA GLU A 74 -5.14 30.70 -15.94
C GLU A 74 -5.91 29.54 -16.57
N PRO A 75 -5.32 28.87 -17.59
CA PRO A 75 -5.91 27.65 -18.14
C PRO A 75 -5.95 26.54 -17.07
N LYS A 76 -6.74 25.51 -17.34
CA LYS A 76 -6.80 24.31 -16.48
C LYS A 76 -5.39 23.77 -16.22
N VAL A 77 -5.06 23.62 -14.94
CA VAL A 77 -3.82 22.98 -14.49
C VAL A 77 -4.09 21.50 -14.29
N ASN A 78 -3.18 20.66 -14.76
CA ASN A 78 -3.22 19.22 -14.53
C ASN A 78 -1.78 18.73 -14.41
N ILE A 79 -1.40 18.34 -13.20
CA ILE A 79 -0.09 17.74 -12.94
C ILE A 79 -0.27 16.28 -12.55
N ARG A 80 0.67 15.46 -13.00
CA ARG A 80 0.69 14.02 -12.75
C ARG A 80 1.99 13.61 -12.07
N CYS A 81 1.87 12.72 -11.08
CA CYS A 81 2.95 11.88 -10.62
C CYS A 81 2.56 10.41 -10.79
N GLN A 82 3.36 9.64 -11.51
CA GLN A 82 3.21 8.20 -11.64
C GLN A 82 4.31 7.51 -10.85
N ILE A 83 3.91 6.57 -9.99
CA ILE A 83 4.79 5.68 -9.24
C ILE A 83 4.56 4.26 -9.73
N LYS A 84 5.66 3.52 -9.93
CA LYS A 84 5.65 2.10 -10.23
C LYS A 84 6.36 1.35 -9.11
N VAL A 85 5.69 0.35 -8.57
CA VAL A 85 6.19 -0.49 -7.49
C VAL A 85 6.29 -1.91 -8.02
N GLY A 86 7.51 -2.40 -8.21
CA GLY A 86 7.79 -3.78 -8.60
C GLY A 86 7.73 -4.69 -7.38
N LEU A 87 6.96 -5.76 -7.46
CA LEU A 87 6.67 -6.65 -6.33
C LEU A 87 6.79 -8.10 -6.77
N GLN A 88 7.24 -8.97 -5.87
CA GLN A 88 7.42 -10.39 -6.06
C GLN A 88 6.69 -11.16 -4.95
N THR A 89 5.98 -12.23 -5.31
CA THR A 89 5.27 -13.12 -4.36
C THR A 89 5.77 -14.55 -4.43
N SER A 90 5.56 -15.33 -3.36
CA SER A 90 5.73 -16.79 -3.38
C SER A 90 4.59 -17.49 -4.13
N ALA A 91 4.81 -18.75 -4.54
CA ALA A 91 3.76 -19.60 -5.08
C ALA A 91 2.56 -19.66 -4.11
N SER A 92 1.35 -19.78 -4.65
CA SER A 92 0.06 -19.96 -3.96
C SER A 92 -0.57 -18.77 -3.22
N LYS A 93 -0.12 -17.52 -3.41
CA LYS A 93 -0.74 -16.33 -2.79
C LYS A 93 -1.28 -15.31 -3.79
N GLN A 94 -2.53 -14.89 -3.59
CA GLN A 94 -3.14 -13.72 -4.25
C GLN A 94 -2.83 -12.46 -3.44
N LEU A 95 -2.73 -11.30 -4.09
CA LEU A 95 -2.54 -10.02 -3.40
C LEU A 95 -3.84 -9.27 -3.40
N VAL A 96 -4.31 -8.95 -2.21
CA VAL A 96 -5.57 -8.27 -2.06
C VAL A 96 -5.43 -7.30 -0.91
N ILE A 97 -5.74 -6.04 -1.21
CA ILE A 97 -5.81 -4.87 -0.32
C ILE A 97 -4.55 -3.99 -0.39
N VAL A 98 -4.72 -2.85 -1.07
CA VAL A 98 -3.83 -1.70 -0.96
C VAL A 98 -4.61 -0.62 -0.23
N SER A 99 -4.22 -0.29 0.99
CA SER A 99 -4.68 0.95 1.63
C SER A 99 -3.63 2.03 1.44
N GLY A 100 -4.08 3.27 1.29
CA GLY A 100 -3.18 4.41 1.22
C GLY A 100 -3.87 5.65 1.78
N ALA A 101 -3.23 6.37 2.67
CA ALA A 101 -3.68 7.66 3.15
C ALA A 101 -2.75 8.73 2.59
N TYR A 102 -3.27 9.56 1.70
CA TYR A 102 -2.56 10.76 1.27
C TYR A 102 -2.85 11.87 2.27
N LYS A 103 -1.83 12.59 2.73
CA LYS A 103 -2.01 13.79 3.54
C LYS A 103 -1.57 15.01 2.76
N GLY A 104 -2.32 16.08 2.91
CA GLY A 104 -2.07 17.29 2.16
C GLY A 104 -2.84 18.50 2.67
N HIS A 105 -2.76 19.57 1.91
CA HIS A 105 -3.40 20.83 2.22
C HIS A 105 -4.10 21.39 0.98
N VAL A 106 -5.29 21.95 1.17
CA VAL A 106 -6.06 22.58 0.10
C VAL A 106 -6.46 23.98 0.55
N ARG A 107 -6.06 24.98 -0.24
CA ARG A 107 -6.46 26.37 -0.03
C ARG A 107 -7.00 26.96 -1.33
N LEU A 108 -8.28 27.30 -1.35
CA LEU A 108 -8.98 27.82 -2.52
C LEU A 108 -9.78 29.06 -2.12
N THR A 109 -9.78 30.09 -2.98
CA THR A 109 -10.71 31.21 -2.89
C THR A 109 -11.99 30.91 -3.68
N GLU A 110 -13.02 31.74 -3.50
CA GLU A 110 -14.27 31.60 -4.26
C GLU A 110 -14.00 31.63 -5.78
N GLY A 111 -14.61 30.70 -6.52
CA GLY A 111 -14.40 30.52 -7.97
C GLY A 111 -13.24 29.57 -8.31
N ALA A 112 -12.42 29.15 -7.36
CA ALA A 112 -11.39 28.13 -7.58
C ALA A 112 -11.88 26.72 -7.24
N TRP A 113 -11.39 25.75 -8.01
CA TRP A 113 -11.67 24.33 -7.85
C TRP A 113 -10.37 23.53 -7.92
N ALA A 114 -10.28 22.50 -7.09
CA ALA A 114 -9.20 21.53 -7.14
C ALA A 114 -9.74 20.10 -7.07
N LYS A 115 -9.00 19.14 -7.63
CA LYS A 115 -9.29 17.72 -7.55
C LYS A 115 -7.98 16.96 -7.33
N ASN A 116 -7.94 16.16 -6.27
CA ASN A 116 -6.96 15.09 -6.14
C ASN A 116 -7.59 13.81 -6.69
N GLN A 117 -6.93 13.16 -7.65
CA GLN A 117 -7.35 11.88 -8.20
C GLN A 117 -6.21 10.87 -8.08
N ASN A 118 -6.52 9.71 -7.52
CA ASN A 118 -5.61 8.58 -7.40
C ASN A 118 -6.12 7.42 -8.24
N GLN A 119 -5.27 6.89 -9.09
CA GLN A 119 -5.56 5.74 -9.92
C GLN A 119 -4.60 4.60 -9.62
N TYR A 120 -5.14 3.40 -9.45
CA TYR A 120 -4.41 2.18 -9.16
C TYR A 120 -4.67 1.14 -10.23
N LYS A 121 -3.59 0.52 -10.73
CA LYS A 121 -3.68 -0.61 -11.65
C LYS A 121 -2.46 -1.51 -11.55
N PHE A 122 -2.61 -2.76 -11.93
CA PHE A 122 -1.49 -3.67 -12.13
C PHE A 122 -1.08 -3.67 -13.61
N ALA A 123 0.23 -3.67 -13.89
CA ALA A 123 0.73 -3.80 -15.25
C ALA A 123 0.19 -5.09 -15.89
N ASN A 124 -0.18 -5.01 -17.18
CA ASN A 124 -0.76 -6.12 -17.95
C ASN A 124 -2.11 -6.65 -17.40
N ASN A 125 -2.78 -5.90 -16.53
CA ASN A 125 -4.14 -6.18 -16.09
C ASN A 125 -5.08 -5.06 -16.58
N PRO A 126 -6.26 -5.37 -17.15
CA PRO A 126 -7.19 -4.35 -17.63
C PRO A 126 -7.90 -3.58 -16.51
N GLY A 127 -7.89 -4.08 -15.27
CA GLY A 127 -8.54 -3.46 -14.13
C GLY A 127 -7.84 -2.18 -13.65
N THR A 128 -8.63 -1.14 -13.44
CA THR A 128 -8.18 0.14 -12.86
C THR A 128 -9.17 0.57 -11.80
N ILE A 129 -8.68 1.14 -10.69
CA ILE A 129 -9.51 1.80 -9.69
C ILE A 129 -9.13 3.27 -9.62
N ASP A 130 -10.13 4.13 -9.74
CA ASP A 130 -10.01 5.56 -9.56
C ASP A 130 -10.69 5.99 -8.26
N MET A 131 -10.00 6.86 -7.53
CA MET A 131 -10.47 7.52 -6.31
C MET A 131 -10.31 9.02 -6.52
N GLU A 132 -11.33 9.81 -6.18
CA GLU A 132 -11.32 11.25 -6.42
C GLU A 132 -11.82 12.02 -5.20
N TRP A 133 -11.18 13.15 -4.91
CA TRP A 133 -11.63 14.11 -3.91
C TRP A 133 -11.69 15.50 -4.54
N PRO A 134 -12.90 15.97 -4.86
CA PRO A 134 -13.10 17.33 -5.35
C PRO A 134 -13.15 18.33 -4.19
N PHE A 135 -12.64 19.53 -4.44
CA PHE A 135 -12.69 20.68 -3.56
C PHE A 135 -13.19 21.90 -4.33
N LYS A 136 -14.11 22.64 -3.71
CA LYS A 136 -14.61 23.91 -4.21
C LYS A 136 -14.31 24.99 -3.18
N GLY A 137 -13.73 26.10 -3.62
CA GLY A 137 -13.50 27.25 -2.76
C GLY A 137 -14.81 27.94 -2.34
N PRO A 138 -14.80 28.71 -1.23
CA PRO A 138 -13.63 28.96 -0.38
C PRO A 138 -13.37 27.80 0.61
N VAL A 139 -12.11 27.37 0.71
CA VAL A 139 -11.66 26.35 1.68
C VAL A 139 -10.20 26.58 2.03
N ASP A 140 -9.82 26.31 3.28
CA ASP A 140 -8.44 26.28 3.76
C ASP A 140 -8.35 25.13 4.77
N VAL A 141 -7.85 23.96 4.34
CA VAL A 141 -7.95 22.72 5.12
C VAL A 141 -6.72 21.82 4.94
N ALA A 142 -6.14 21.41 6.07
CA ALA A 142 -5.29 20.22 6.11
C ALA A 142 -6.17 18.98 6.11
N THR A 143 -5.95 18.07 5.18
CA THR A 143 -6.84 16.91 4.97
C THR A 143 -6.08 15.63 4.72
N VAL A 144 -6.75 14.52 5.04
CA VAL A 144 -6.30 13.16 4.75
C VAL A 144 -7.25 12.55 3.72
N PHE A 145 -6.72 12.27 2.54
CA PHE A 145 -7.41 11.56 1.48
C PHE A 145 -7.18 10.06 1.66
N SER A 146 -8.10 9.40 2.37
CA SER A 146 -7.98 7.97 2.67
C SER A 146 -8.51 7.10 1.52
N ASN A 147 -7.64 6.26 0.97
CA ASN A 147 -7.96 5.15 0.10
C ASN A 147 -7.98 3.84 0.87
N LYS A 148 -9.10 3.12 0.73
CA LYS A 148 -9.14 1.69 1.02
C LYS A 148 -9.50 0.98 -0.27
N LEU A 149 -8.52 0.35 -0.90
CA LEU A 149 -8.75 -0.41 -2.11
C LEU A 149 -8.98 -1.86 -1.72
N ASN A 150 -10.19 -2.34 -1.97
CA ASN A 150 -10.49 -3.77 -1.92
C ASN A 150 -10.23 -4.40 -3.29
N ILE A 151 -9.04 -4.15 -3.87
CA ILE A 151 -8.64 -4.75 -5.15
C ILE A 151 -8.04 -6.11 -4.92
N GLU A 152 -8.64 -7.11 -5.56
CA GLU A 152 -8.09 -8.46 -5.67
C GLU A 152 -7.24 -8.56 -6.92
N PHE A 153 -5.93 -8.70 -6.76
CA PHE A 153 -5.03 -9.10 -7.82
C PHE A 153 -4.69 -10.58 -7.67
N GLN A 154 -5.16 -11.37 -8.64
CA GLN A 154 -4.82 -12.77 -8.73
C GLN A 154 -3.50 -12.91 -9.48
N SER A 155 -2.45 -13.36 -8.79
CA SER A 155 -1.30 -13.94 -9.46
C SER A 155 -1.80 -15.15 -10.25
N GLY A 156 -1.45 -15.25 -11.54
CA GLY A 156 -1.99 -16.31 -12.39
C GLY A 156 -1.77 -17.71 -11.80
N CYS A 157 -2.79 -18.56 -11.90
CA CYS A 157 -2.71 -19.99 -11.63
C CYS A 157 -1.55 -20.59 -12.45
N ASN A 158 -0.64 -21.33 -11.79
CA ASN A 158 0.57 -21.99 -12.34
C ASN A 158 1.92 -21.29 -12.13
N SER A 159 2.06 -20.34 -11.19
CA SER A 159 3.36 -19.72 -10.93
C SER A 159 4.00 -20.21 -9.62
N ASN A 160 5.31 -20.51 -9.67
CA ASN A 160 6.20 -20.72 -8.51
C ASN A 160 6.43 -19.40 -7.71
N GLY A 161 5.41 -18.54 -7.66
CA GLY A 161 5.53 -17.12 -7.35
C GLY A 161 5.53 -16.27 -8.61
N GLY A 162 5.11 -15.00 -8.49
CA GLY A 162 4.96 -14.08 -9.60
C GLY A 162 5.57 -12.71 -9.33
N GLN A 163 6.10 -12.08 -10.38
CA GLN A 163 6.50 -10.66 -10.38
C GLN A 163 5.40 -9.83 -11.02
N PHE A 164 5.10 -8.68 -10.45
CA PHE A 164 4.09 -7.76 -10.97
C PHE A 164 4.47 -6.33 -10.61
N THR A 165 3.92 -5.37 -11.36
CA THR A 165 4.16 -3.95 -11.15
C THR A 165 2.84 -3.28 -10.81
N LEU A 166 2.73 -2.75 -9.59
CA LEU A 166 1.66 -1.84 -9.21
C LEU A 166 1.98 -0.46 -9.77
N ILE A 167 1.02 0.15 -10.45
CA ILE A 167 1.12 1.50 -11.00
C ILE A 167 0.12 2.37 -10.25
N ILE A 168 0.64 3.41 -9.60
CA ILE A 168 -0.12 4.42 -8.87
C ILE A 168 0.03 5.74 -9.62
N ASN A 169 -1.05 6.30 -10.15
CA ASN A 169 -1.04 7.65 -10.71
C ASN A 169 -1.76 8.58 -9.74
N ASN A 170 -1.06 9.62 -9.29
CA ASN A 170 -1.66 10.76 -8.64
C ASN A 170 -1.81 11.91 -9.64
N TYR A 171 -2.98 12.53 -9.67
CA TYR A 171 -3.29 13.69 -10.48
C TYR A 171 -3.79 14.81 -9.58
N LEU A 172 -3.19 15.99 -9.70
CA LEU A 172 -3.75 17.23 -9.15
C LEU A 172 -4.27 18.07 -10.31
N THR A 173 -5.58 18.29 -10.35
CA THR A 173 -6.25 19.11 -11.36
C THR A 173 -6.82 20.36 -10.70
N MET A 174 -6.67 21.52 -11.33
CA MET A 174 -7.28 22.77 -10.88
C MET A 174 -7.93 23.55 -12.01
N THR A 175 -9.01 24.26 -11.69
CA THR A 175 -9.69 25.21 -12.59
C THR A 175 -10.11 26.45 -11.82
N THR A 176 -10.27 27.56 -12.54
CA THR A 176 -10.66 28.85 -11.97
C THR A 176 -11.76 29.50 -12.80
N GLU A 177 -12.63 30.23 -12.11
CA GLU A 177 -13.63 31.13 -12.68
C GLU A 177 -13.48 32.51 -12.02
N GLY A 178 -13.70 33.59 -12.78
CA GLY A 178 -13.63 34.96 -12.28
C GLY A 178 -12.28 35.31 -11.66
N THR A 179 -12.26 35.54 -10.35
CA THR A 179 -11.06 35.88 -9.55
C THR A 179 -10.56 34.71 -8.70
N GLY A 180 -11.03 33.48 -8.95
CA GLY A 180 -10.63 32.31 -8.19
C GLY A 180 -9.14 32.02 -8.30
N GLU A 181 -8.53 31.68 -7.18
CA GLU A 181 -7.14 31.22 -7.11
C GLU A 181 -6.96 30.23 -5.96
N GLY A 182 -5.84 29.52 -5.97
CA GLY A 182 -5.53 28.63 -4.86
C GLY A 182 -4.38 27.68 -5.12
N GLU A 183 -4.22 26.76 -4.19
CA GLU A 183 -3.20 25.73 -4.18
C GLU A 183 -3.75 24.42 -3.59
N ILE A 184 -3.28 23.30 -4.12
CA ILE A 184 -3.42 21.97 -3.53
C ILE A 184 -2.04 21.32 -3.45
N SER A 185 -1.69 20.78 -2.29
CA SER A 185 -0.46 20.02 -2.07
C SER A 185 -0.73 18.67 -1.44
N VAL A 186 0.10 17.69 -1.81
CA VAL A 186 0.18 16.36 -1.22
C VAL A 186 1.61 16.20 -0.73
N GLN A 187 1.76 15.90 0.56
CA GLN A 187 3.07 15.89 1.23
C GLN A 187 3.47 14.48 1.63
N GLU A 188 2.50 13.65 1.98
CA GLU A 188 2.72 12.28 2.43
C GLU A 188 1.74 11.34 1.76
N LEU A 189 2.19 10.13 1.48
CA LEU A 189 1.41 8.94 1.22
C LEU A 189 1.90 7.86 2.19
N ASP A 190 1.08 7.55 3.18
CA ASP A 190 1.26 6.41 4.06
C ASP A 190 0.44 5.26 3.47
N GLY A 191 1.12 4.22 2.99
CA GLY A 191 0.54 3.11 2.26
C GLY A 191 0.83 1.79 2.95
N ALA A 192 -0.13 0.87 2.87
CA ALA A 192 0.07 -0.51 3.30
C ALA A 192 -0.45 -1.45 2.23
N ILE A 193 0.40 -2.36 1.76
CA ILE A 193 -0.02 -3.52 0.97
C ILE A 193 -0.25 -4.65 1.97
N GLN A 194 -1.51 -4.92 2.27
CA GLN A 194 -1.84 -6.06 3.09
C GLN A 194 -1.92 -7.31 2.22
N GLN A 195 -1.21 -8.36 2.61
CA GLN A 195 -1.41 -9.67 2.01
C GLN A 195 -2.67 -10.31 2.59
N SER A 196 -3.77 -10.34 1.85
CA SER A 196 -4.91 -11.20 2.21
C SER A 196 -4.67 -12.64 1.75
N ILE A 197 -4.72 -13.58 2.67
CA ILE A 197 -4.95 -14.99 2.34
C ILE A 197 -6.45 -15.15 2.12
N LYS A 198 -6.96 -14.74 0.95
CA LYS A 198 -8.24 -15.28 0.48
C LYS A 198 -7.95 -16.64 -0.15
N LEU A 199 -8.06 -17.69 0.66
CA LEU A 199 -8.33 -19.04 0.16
C LEU A 199 -9.76 -19.08 -0.40
N ALA A 200 -10.06 -18.24 -1.40
CA ALA A 200 -11.12 -18.54 -2.33
C ALA A 200 -10.44 -19.34 -3.44
N THR A 201 -10.31 -20.66 -3.22
CA THR A 201 -10.03 -21.62 -4.27
C THR A 201 -11.16 -21.52 -5.28
N LYS A 202 -11.01 -20.64 -6.27
CA LYS A 202 -11.61 -20.90 -7.57
C LYS A 202 -10.63 -21.85 -8.23
N ASP A 203 -11.08 -23.07 -8.52
CA ASP A 203 -10.25 -24.05 -9.21
C ASP A 203 -9.68 -23.40 -10.46
N CYS A 204 -8.36 -23.52 -10.60
CA CYS A 204 -7.68 -23.14 -11.82
C CYS A 204 -8.27 -23.98 -12.97
N PRO A 205 -8.56 -23.40 -14.15
CA PRO A 205 -8.96 -24.17 -15.32
C PRO A 205 -7.92 -25.23 -15.70
#